data_AF-A0A842M7B3-F1
#
_entry.id   AF-A0A842M7B3-F1
#
_cell.length_a   1.000
_cell.length_b   1.000
_cell.length_c   1.000
_cell.angle_alpha   90.00
_cell.angle_beta   90.00
_cell.angle_gamma   90.00
#
_symmetry.space_group_name_H-M   'P 1'
#
loop_
_entity.id
_entity.type
_entity.pdbx_description
1 polymer ?
#
loop_
_entity_poly.entity_id
_entity_poly.type
_entity_poly.pdbx_seq_one_letter_code
_entity_poly.pdbx_strand_id
1 'polypeptide(L)' 'MKTIDEINQKIKNGDAVVVTASEMTEIVAENGPEEAAREVDVVTTGTFGAMCSSGA' A
#
# COMPACT_ATOMS: atom_id res chain seq x y z
N MET A 1 12.06 -5.98 -6.01
CA MET A 1 10.92 -6.26 -5.11
C MET A 1 11.32 -5.76 -3.74
N LYS A 2 10.49 -4.92 -3.10
CA LYS A 2 10.78 -4.37 -1.78
C LYS A 2 10.52 -5.44 -0.72
N THR A 3 11.33 -5.50 0.33
CA THR A 3 11.12 -6.40 1.46
C THR A 3 10.28 -5.74 2.54
N ILE A 4 9.63 -6.56 3.37
CA ILE A 4 8.84 -6.06 4.51
C ILE A 4 9.74 -5.31 5.50
N ASP A 5 10.98 -5.76 5.71
CA ASP A 5 11.92 -5.10 6.61
C ASP A 5 12.29 -3.70 6.13
N GLU A 6 12.56 -3.54 4.83
CA GLU A 6 12.82 -2.23 4.21
C GLU A 6 11.62 -1.29 4.34
N ILE A 7 10.41 -1.79 4.05
CA ILE A 7 9.17 -1.02 4.18
C ILE A 7 8.95 -0.58 5.64
N ASN A 8 9.18 -1.46 6.61
CA ASN A 8 9.05 -1.14 8.03
C ASN A 8 10.04 -0.08 8.50
N GLN A 9 11.27 -0.08 7.96
CA GLN A 9 12.23 0.99 8.26
C GLN A 9 11.77 2.34 7.68
N LYS A 10 11.28 2.37 6.44
CA LYS A 10 10.71 3.59 5.85
C LYS A 10 9.54 4.13 6.66
N ILE A 11 8.64 3.26 7.14
CA ILE A 11 7.51 3.66 8.00
C ILE A 11 8.01 4.29 9.30
N LYS A 12 9.02 3.67 9.96
CA LYS A 12 9.61 4.21 11.19
C LYS A 12 10.28 5.57 10.98
N ASN A 13 10.90 5.77 9.83
CA ASN A 13 11.59 7.01 9.48
C ASN A 13 10.62 8.11 8.99
N GLY A 14 9.38 7.76 8.64
CA GLY A 14 8.42 8.69 8.03
C GLY A 14 8.62 8.88 6.52
N ASP A 15 9.41 8.03 5.88
CA ASP A 15 9.77 8.11 4.45
C ASP A 15 8.92 7.20 3.54
N ALA A 16 7.98 6.44 4.12
CA ALA A 16 7.16 5.51 3.37
C ALA A 16 6.14 6.25 2.49
N VAL A 17 6.07 5.89 1.21
CA VAL A 17 5.02 6.36 0.30
C VAL A 17 3.76 5.51 0.54
N VAL A 18 2.76 6.11 1.16
CA VAL A 18 1.49 5.48 1.51
C VAL A 18 0.37 6.10 0.67
N VAL A 19 -0.41 5.26 0.00
CA VAL A 19 -1.55 5.69 -0.82
C VAL A 19 -2.80 4.89 -0.48
N THR A 20 -3.96 5.37 -0.87
CA THR A 20 -5.21 4.62 -0.83
C THR A 20 -5.36 3.70 -2.04
N ALA A 21 -6.27 2.73 -1.96
CA ALA A 21 -6.58 1.85 -3.08
C ALA A 21 -7.04 2.62 -4.34
N SER A 22 -7.79 3.72 -4.16
CA SER A 22 -8.24 4.58 -5.25
C SER A 22 -7.07 5.31 -5.91
N GLU A 23 -6.19 5.93 -5.12
CA GLU A 23 -4.98 6.58 -5.64
C GLU A 23 -4.06 5.57 -6.35
N MET A 24 -3.94 4.35 -5.84
CA MET A 24 -3.15 3.30 -6.50
C MET A 24 -3.68 2.99 -7.91
N THR A 25 -5.00 2.98 -8.11
CA THR A 25 -5.57 2.73 -9.45
C THR A 25 -5.25 3.85 -10.44
N GLU A 26 -5.21 5.10 -9.97
CA GLU A 26 -4.83 6.26 -10.79
C GLU A 26 -3.34 6.20 -11.16
N ILE A 27 -2.47 5.95 -10.18
CA ILE A 27 -1.01 5.83 -10.40
C ILE A 27 -0.68 4.71 -11.40
N VAL A 28 -1.36 3.57 -11.31
CA VAL A 28 -1.17 2.47 -12.27
C VAL A 28 -1.66 2.86 -13.68
N ALA A 29 -2.75 3.62 -13.79
CA ALA A 29 -3.26 4.08 -15.08
C ALA A 29 -2.31 5.07 -15.76
N GLU A 30 -1.62 5.92 -14.98
CA GLU A 30 -0.69 6.93 -15.48
C GLU A 30 0.71 6.37 -15.76
N ASN A 31 1.27 5.61 -14.81
CA ASN A 31 2.68 5.21 -14.81
C ASN A 31 2.89 3.73 -15.16
N GLY A 32 1.82 2.94 -15.21
CA GLY A 32 1.87 1.49 -15.39
C GLY A 32 2.20 0.72 -14.10
N PRO A 33 1.90 -0.59 -14.06
CA PRO A 33 1.94 -1.38 -12.82
C PRO A 33 3.36 -1.57 -12.26
N GLU A 34 4.38 -1.67 -13.12
CA GLU A 34 5.76 -1.86 -12.67
C GLU A 34 6.31 -0.62 -11.98
N GLU A 35 6.05 0.56 -12.55
CA GLU A 35 6.55 1.82 -11.98
C GLU A 35 5.75 2.19 -10.73
N ALA A 36 4.43 2.03 -10.75
CA ALA A 36 3.58 2.20 -9.57
C ALA A 36 4.08 1.35 -8.39
N ALA A 37 4.47 0.09 -8.63
CA ALA A 37 5.01 -0.80 -7.59
C ALA A 37 6.44 -0.41 -7.11
N ARG A 38 7.21 0.32 -7.93
CA ARG A 38 8.51 0.88 -7.52
C ARG A 38 8.33 2.12 -6.66
N GLU A 39 7.37 2.96 -6.96
CA GLU A 39 7.13 4.23 -6.26
C GLU A 39 6.39 4.02 -4.93
N VAL A 40 5.32 3.21 -4.92
CA VAL A 40 4.45 3.03 -3.75
C VAL A 40 5.01 1.97 -2.80
N ASP A 41 5.06 2.28 -1.51
CA ASP A 41 5.51 1.35 -0.46
C ASP A 41 4.34 0.62 0.22
N VAL A 42 3.23 1.31 0.47
CA VAL A 42 2.04 0.76 1.15
C VAL A 42 0.76 1.24 0.47
N VAL A 43 -0.16 0.31 0.21
CA VAL A 43 -1.53 0.63 -0.22
C VAL A 43 -2.48 0.36 0.94
N THR A 44 -3.25 1.38 1.30
CA THR A 44 -4.26 1.32 2.34
C THR A 44 -5.64 1.13 1.72
N THR A 45 -6.37 0.14 2.21
CA THR A 45 -7.76 -0.10 1.81
C THR A 45 -8.67 0.26 2.97
N GLY A 46 -9.71 1.03 2.69
CA GLY A 46 -10.80 1.20 3.64
C GLY A 46 -11.62 -0.09 3.69
N THR A 47 -11.77 -0.69 4.86
CA THR A 47 -12.78 -1.72 5.10
C THR A 47 -13.89 -1.11 5.95
N PHE A 48 -15.07 -0.90 5.37
CA PHE A 48 -16.26 -0.52 6.14
C PHE A 48 -17.15 -1.74 6.33
N GLY A 49 -16.84 -2.51 7.36
CA GLY A 49 -17.63 -3.64 7.82
C GLY A 49 -16.97 -4.24 9.06
N ALA A 50 -17.74 -4.51 10.11
CA ALA A 50 -17.26 -5.36 11.18
C ALA A 50 -16.83 -6.68 10.53
N MET A 51 -15.52 -6.92 10.41
CA MET A 51 -15.02 -8.19 9.95
C MET A 51 -15.30 -9.21 11.05
N CYS A 52 -16.51 -9.75 11.04
CA CYS A 52 -16.87 -10.99 11.72
C CYS A 52 -16.25 -12.16 10.95
N SER A 53 -14.92 -12.19 10.89
CA SER A 53 -14.15 -13.40 10.62
C SER A 53 -13.23 -13.65 11.80
N SER A 54 -13.87 -13.86 12.95
CA SER A 54 -13.35 -14.68 14.04
C SER A 54 -14.44 -15.70 14.34
N GLY A 55 -14.70 -16.58 13.37
CA GLY A 55 -15.27 -17.88 13.70
C GLY A 55 -14.26 -18.59 14.58
N ALA A 56 -14.70 -18.94 15.78
CA ALA A 56 -13.98 -19.57 16.89
C ALA A 56 -12.93 -20.62 16.49
#